data_AF-A0A7S2B826-F1
#
_entry.id   AF-A0A7S2B826-F1
#
_cell.length_a   1.000
_cell.length_b   1.000
_cell.length_c   1.000
_cell.angle_alpha   90.00
_cell.angle_beta   90.00
_cell.angle_gamma   90.00
#
_symmetry.space_group_name_H-M   'P 1'
#
loop_
_entity.id
_entity.type
_entity.pdbx_description
1 polymer ?
#
loop_
_entity_poly.entity_id
_entity_poly.type
_entity_poly.pdbx_seq_one_letter_code
_entity_poly.pdbx_strand_id
1 'polypeptide(L)'
;CAHRRSQENIGLCAIERWIERHEICKNLFVYITCIRHPMSRILSSIKFHKNQSTVMAMEWARTDTPYGAAPVSSGSPVVDNFFVRILSGSSTYFKPLGAVTAHDLEAAKAVLNLFDVVLILEQLNESIVQLAAVLGWTTFLGASAASTPHRVYKIYGARTRFTASQIRELRELNVYDRALYDHARLRSGELSARARSGQFAA
;
A
#
# COMPACT_ATOMS: atom_id res chain seq x y z
N CYS A 1 1.23 5.28 21.31
CA CYS A 1 -0.11 4.81 21.69
C CYS A 1 -0.88 5.80 22.55
N ALA A 2 -0.40 6.11 23.76
CA ALA A 2 -1.07 7.02 24.70
C ALA A 2 -1.40 8.40 24.08
N HIS A 3 -0.45 9.00 23.36
CA HIS A 3 -0.67 10.28 22.68
C HIS A 3 -1.80 10.24 21.63
N ARG A 4 -1.90 9.17 20.82
CA ARG A 4 -3.01 9.03 19.85
C ARG A 4 -4.35 8.83 20.58
N ARG A 5 -4.34 8.12 21.72
CA ARG A 5 -5.53 7.88 22.54
C ARG A 5 -6.01 9.15 23.25
N SER A 6 -5.10 10.05 23.61
CA SER A 6 -5.46 11.32 24.26
C SER A 6 -6.05 12.35 23.31
N GLN A 7 -6.07 12.08 22.00
CA GLN A 7 -6.80 12.92 21.07
C GLN A 7 -8.28 12.56 21.15
N GLU A 8 -9.04 13.40 21.85
CA GLU A 8 -10.48 13.21 22.05
C GLU A 8 -11.22 13.20 20.70
N ASN A 9 -12.27 12.38 20.60
CA ASN A 9 -13.21 12.32 19.47
C ASN A 9 -12.66 11.88 18.10
N ILE A 10 -11.51 11.20 18.04
CA ILE A 10 -11.02 10.63 16.76
C ILE A 10 -11.65 9.25 16.51
N GLY A 11 -12.60 9.20 15.56
CA GLY A 11 -13.14 7.95 15.02
C GLY A 11 -12.31 7.34 13.87
N LEU A 12 -11.48 8.15 13.20
CA LEU A 12 -10.64 7.75 12.07
C LEU A 12 -9.38 8.63 12.00
N CYS A 13 -8.22 8.01 11.77
CA CYS A 13 -6.95 8.71 11.54
C CYS A 13 -6.21 8.05 10.38
N ALA A 14 -5.58 8.85 9.53
CA ALA A 14 -4.72 8.37 8.45
C ALA A 14 -3.24 8.59 8.81
N ILE A 15 -2.40 7.58 8.57
CA ILE A 15 -0.95 7.69 8.70
C ILE A 15 -0.37 7.84 7.30
N GLU A 16 -0.03 9.07 6.92
CA GLU A 16 0.54 9.41 5.60
C GLU A 16 2.07 9.44 5.62
N ARG A 17 2.68 8.49 6.34
CA ARG A 17 4.12 8.31 6.47
C ARG A 17 4.47 6.83 6.67
N TRP A 18 5.75 6.52 6.72
CA TRP A 18 6.19 5.19 7.19
C TRP A 18 5.64 4.90 8.59
N ILE A 19 5.39 3.63 8.87
CA ILE A 19 4.90 3.15 10.15
C ILE A 19 6.02 2.44 10.89
N GLU A 20 6.26 2.84 12.14
CA GLU A 20 7.17 2.10 13.00
C GLU A 20 6.43 0.97 13.68
N ARG A 21 7.05 -0.21 13.78
CA ARG A 21 6.40 -1.38 14.40
C ARG A 21 5.90 -1.11 15.81
N HIS A 22 6.64 -0.33 16.60
CA HIS A 22 6.28 0.03 17.98
C HIS A 22 5.13 1.05 18.08
N GLU A 23 4.70 1.64 16.96
CA GLU A 23 3.54 2.55 16.90
C GLU A 23 2.21 1.84 16.66
N ILE A 24 2.23 0.51 16.46
CA ILE A 24 1.03 -0.31 16.29
C ILE A 24 0.49 -0.72 17.66
N CYS A 25 -0.69 -0.22 18.00
CA CYS A 25 -1.33 -0.40 19.30
C CYS A 25 -2.61 -1.23 19.14
N LYS A 26 -2.46 -2.52 18.83
CA LYS A 26 -3.58 -3.42 18.49
C LYS A 26 -4.70 -3.47 19.54
N ASN A 27 -4.39 -3.21 20.80
CA ASN A 27 -5.38 -3.21 21.89
C ASN A 27 -6.21 -1.93 21.99
N LEU A 28 -5.88 -0.90 21.20
CA LEU A 28 -6.51 0.43 21.27
C LEU A 28 -7.10 0.87 19.94
N PHE A 29 -6.53 0.44 18.82
CA PHE A 29 -6.95 0.87 17.50
C PHE A 29 -7.05 -0.33 16.56
N VAL A 30 -8.02 -0.25 15.65
CA VAL A 30 -8.12 -1.10 14.47
C VAL A 30 -7.20 -0.53 13.39
N TYR A 31 -6.32 -1.37 12.85
CA TYR A 31 -5.41 -0.97 11.77
C TYR A 31 -5.91 -1.52 10.43
N ILE A 32 -6.08 -0.59 9.49
CA ILE A 32 -6.61 -0.86 8.15
C ILE A 32 -5.58 -0.37 7.14
N THR A 33 -5.30 -1.19 6.13
CA THR A 33 -4.51 -0.77 4.96
C THR A 33 -5.17 -1.20 3.66
N CYS A 34 -4.84 -0.47 2.59
CA CYS A 34 -5.22 -0.80 1.23
C CYS A 34 -3.96 -0.89 0.38
N ILE A 35 -3.69 -2.08 -0.14
CA ILE A 35 -2.52 -2.38 -0.97
C ILE A 35 -2.97 -2.48 -2.42
N ARG A 36 -2.11 -2.00 -3.33
CA ARG A 36 -2.32 -2.02 -4.78
C ARG A 36 -1.13 -2.66 -5.46
N HIS A 37 -1.34 -3.27 -6.62
CA HIS A 37 -0.23 -3.78 -7.42
C HIS A 37 0.81 -2.67 -7.71
N PRO A 38 2.13 -2.89 -7.49
CA PRO A 38 3.14 -1.83 -7.51
C PRO A 38 3.15 -1.01 -8.80
N MET A 39 3.10 -1.67 -9.96
CA MET A 39 3.04 -0.97 -11.26
C MET A 39 1.77 -0.14 -11.43
N SER A 40 0.65 -0.63 -10.92
CA SER A 40 -0.63 0.08 -10.99
C SER A 40 -0.64 1.28 -10.04
N ARG A 41 0.05 1.17 -8.89
CA ARG A 41 0.29 2.30 -7.98
C ARG A 41 1.14 3.39 -8.64
N ILE A 42 2.28 3.04 -9.24
CA ILE A 42 3.16 4.02 -9.92
C ILE A 42 2.38 4.78 -11.01
N LEU A 43 1.69 4.06 -11.90
CA LEU A 43 0.88 4.68 -12.95
C LEU A 43 -0.23 5.58 -12.40
N SER A 44 -0.84 5.17 -11.29
CA SER A 44 -1.89 5.96 -10.65
C SER A 44 -1.33 7.22 -9.99
N SER A 45 -0.15 7.14 -9.37
CA SER A 45 0.54 8.31 -8.80
C SER A 45 0.77 9.35 -9.87
N ILE A 46 1.35 8.93 -11.00
CA ILE A 46 1.64 9.81 -12.15
C ILE A 46 0.36 10.47 -12.67
N LYS A 47 -0.73 9.71 -12.77
CA LYS A 47 -2.02 10.25 -13.24
C LYS A 47 -2.67 11.20 -12.24
N PHE A 48 -2.56 10.91 -10.94
CA PHE A 48 -3.22 11.67 -9.88
C PHE A 48 -2.55 13.02 -9.66
N HIS A 49 -1.22 13.04 -9.62
CA HIS A 49 -0.45 14.27 -9.49
C HIS A 49 -0.26 14.90 -10.86
N LYS A 50 -1.03 15.96 -11.16
CA LYS A 50 -1.05 16.64 -12.48
C LYS A 50 0.33 17.07 -13.01
N ASN A 51 1.33 17.22 -12.12
CA ASN A 51 2.69 17.61 -12.47
C ASN A 51 3.66 16.41 -12.59
N GLN A 52 3.18 15.17 -12.44
CA GLN A 52 3.99 13.96 -12.60
C GLN A 52 3.89 13.43 -14.04
N SER A 53 5.03 13.08 -14.61
CA SER A 53 5.16 12.50 -15.94
C SER A 53 5.87 11.15 -15.88
N THR A 54 5.77 10.36 -16.96
CA THR A 54 6.55 9.11 -17.08
C THR A 54 8.06 9.40 -17.11
N VAL A 55 8.48 10.53 -17.67
CA VAL A 55 9.88 10.97 -17.69
C VAL A 55 10.39 11.18 -16.26
N MET A 56 9.64 11.92 -15.45
CA MET A 56 10.01 12.19 -14.06
C MET A 56 9.99 10.93 -13.19
N ALA A 57 9.05 10.01 -13.43
CA ALA A 57 9.05 8.72 -12.74
C ALA A 57 10.29 7.88 -13.09
N MET A 58 10.77 7.93 -14.34
CA MET A 58 12.02 7.26 -14.71
C MET A 58 13.26 7.97 -14.17
N GLU A 59 13.23 9.29 -14.04
CA GLU A 59 14.29 10.04 -13.35
C GLU A 59 14.40 9.60 -11.89
N TRP A 60 13.28 9.51 -11.16
CA TRP A 60 13.26 8.98 -9.81
C TRP A 60 13.68 7.51 -9.69
N ALA A 61 13.48 6.72 -10.75
CA ALA A 61 13.88 5.31 -10.78
C ALA A 61 15.39 5.13 -11.06
N ARG A 62 16.11 6.21 -11.37
CA ARG A 62 17.53 6.20 -11.77
C ARG A 62 18.40 7.11 -10.92
N THR A 63 17.81 8.11 -10.29
CA THR A 63 18.50 9.11 -9.48
C THR A 63 18.00 9.02 -8.06
N ASP A 64 18.94 8.87 -7.13
CA ASP A 64 18.61 8.85 -5.72
C ASP A 64 18.06 10.21 -5.27
N THR A 65 17.07 10.16 -4.39
CA THR A 65 16.51 11.37 -3.79
C THR A 65 17.20 11.60 -2.45
N PRO A 66 17.79 12.78 -2.22
CA PRO A 66 18.52 13.03 -0.98
C PRO A 66 17.67 12.75 0.25
N TYR A 67 18.31 12.21 1.29
CA TYR A 67 17.68 11.88 2.56
C TYR A 67 16.85 13.08 3.09
N GLY A 68 15.58 12.83 3.42
CA GLY A 68 14.69 13.85 3.97
C GLY A 68 14.26 14.97 3.00
N ALA A 69 14.71 14.95 1.74
CA ALA A 69 14.44 16.03 0.80
C ALA A 69 13.10 15.92 0.07
N ALA A 70 12.45 14.75 0.09
CA ALA A 70 11.18 14.53 -0.58
C ALA A 70 10.04 14.13 0.37
N PRO A 71 8.83 14.70 0.20
CA PRO A 71 7.63 14.17 0.81
C PRO A 71 7.34 12.74 0.33
N VAL A 72 6.42 12.07 1.00
CA VAL A 72 6.00 10.69 0.67
C VAL A 72 5.39 10.55 -0.74
N SER A 73 5.08 11.67 -1.39
CA SER A 73 4.50 11.77 -2.73
C SER A 73 5.49 12.07 -3.85
N SER A 74 6.81 12.18 -3.58
CA SER A 74 7.82 12.37 -4.63
C SER A 74 9.15 11.66 -4.37
N GLY A 75 9.99 11.63 -5.41
CA GLY A 75 11.34 11.08 -5.35
C GLY A 75 11.43 9.57 -5.55
N SER A 76 12.65 9.04 -5.41
CA SER A 76 12.98 7.63 -5.58
C SER A 76 12.12 6.69 -4.71
N PRO A 77 11.75 7.00 -3.44
CA PRO A 77 10.91 6.11 -2.64
C PRO A 77 9.54 5.82 -3.27
N VAL A 78 9.01 6.75 -4.07
CA VAL A 78 7.72 6.59 -4.75
C VAL A 78 7.77 5.57 -5.88
N VAL A 79 8.94 5.23 -6.42
CA VAL A 79 9.08 4.29 -7.54
C VAL A 79 9.94 3.07 -7.21
N ASP A 80 10.49 2.98 -6.01
CA ASP A 80 11.34 1.90 -5.55
C ASP A 80 10.79 1.26 -4.26
N ASN A 81 10.11 0.12 -4.38
CA ASN A 81 9.64 -0.69 -3.26
C ASN A 81 8.87 0.11 -2.19
N PHE A 82 7.95 0.97 -2.65
CA PHE A 82 7.24 1.94 -1.83
C PHE A 82 6.54 1.32 -0.62
N PHE A 83 5.79 0.23 -0.80
CA PHE A 83 5.07 -0.39 0.32
C PHE A 83 6.02 -1.05 1.31
N VAL A 84 7.08 -1.72 0.84
CA VAL A 84 8.12 -2.26 1.73
C VAL A 84 8.77 -1.15 2.54
N ARG A 85 9.12 -0.03 1.90
CA ARG A 85 9.67 1.17 2.54
C ARG A 85 8.75 1.73 3.63
N ILE A 86 7.46 1.89 3.33
CA ILE A 86 6.47 2.42 4.28
C ILE A 86 6.28 1.49 5.48
N LEU A 87 6.16 0.18 5.25
CA LEU A 87 5.85 -0.79 6.31
C LEU A 87 7.07 -1.23 7.13
N SER A 88 8.29 -0.96 6.66
CA SER A 88 9.54 -1.31 7.36
C SER A 88 10.13 -0.18 8.20
N GLY A 89 9.42 0.95 8.33
CA GLY A 89 9.83 2.09 9.15
C GLY A 89 10.79 3.06 8.46
N SER A 90 11.12 4.15 9.17
CA SER A 90 11.92 5.29 8.67
C SER A 90 13.25 4.88 8.09
N SER A 91 13.97 4.00 8.79
CA SER A 91 15.31 3.56 8.41
C SER A 91 15.33 2.89 7.04
N THR A 92 14.27 2.16 6.69
CA THR A 92 14.11 1.57 5.36
C THR A 92 13.59 2.60 4.37
N TYR A 93 12.63 3.43 4.79
CA TYR A 93 12.02 4.42 3.93
C TYR A 93 13.04 5.31 3.23
N PHE A 94 14.06 5.77 3.98
CA PHE A 94 15.10 6.65 3.48
C PHE A 94 16.37 5.96 2.97
N LYS A 95 16.36 4.63 2.77
CA LYS A 95 17.48 3.96 2.10
C LYS A 95 17.70 4.53 0.70
N PRO A 96 18.93 4.55 0.18
CA PRO A 96 19.17 4.92 -1.22
C PRO A 96 18.34 4.09 -2.20
N LEU A 97 18.14 4.62 -3.40
CA LEU A 97 17.55 3.90 -4.53
C LEU A 97 18.23 2.52 -4.72
N GLY A 98 17.41 1.46 -4.82
CA GLY A 98 17.85 0.08 -5.01
C GLY A 98 18.42 -0.60 -3.77
N ALA A 99 18.51 0.08 -2.62
CA ALA A 99 19.11 -0.48 -1.40
C ALA A 99 18.12 -1.24 -0.49
N VAL A 100 16.86 -1.39 -0.90
CA VAL A 100 15.88 -2.26 -0.21
C VAL A 100 16.29 -3.73 -0.36
N THR A 101 16.16 -4.49 0.72
CA THR A 101 16.65 -5.87 0.83
C THR A 101 15.54 -6.86 1.16
N ALA A 102 15.84 -8.16 1.05
CA ALA A 102 14.96 -9.22 1.51
C ALA A 102 14.63 -9.14 3.02
N HIS A 103 15.57 -8.65 3.84
CA HIS A 103 15.30 -8.43 5.26
C HIS A 103 14.21 -7.37 5.49
N ASP A 104 14.23 -6.30 4.69
CA ASP A 104 13.21 -5.26 4.75
C ASP A 104 11.84 -5.80 4.31
N LEU A 105 11.79 -6.65 3.28
CA LEU A 105 10.57 -7.35 2.89
C LEU A 105 9.97 -8.15 4.06
N GLU A 106 10.77 -8.91 4.79
CA GLU A 106 10.29 -9.69 5.94
C GLU A 106 9.81 -8.79 7.09
N ALA A 107 10.48 -7.66 7.33
CA ALA A 107 10.01 -6.65 8.27
C ALA A 107 8.66 -6.07 7.87
N ALA A 108 8.48 -5.71 6.59
CA ALA A 108 7.22 -5.21 6.05
C ALA A 108 6.09 -6.25 6.17
N LYS A 109 6.36 -7.54 5.87
CA LYS A 109 5.38 -8.62 6.05
C LYS A 109 4.98 -8.78 7.52
N ALA A 110 5.94 -8.74 8.43
CA ALA A 110 5.67 -8.84 9.86
C ALA A 110 4.77 -7.69 10.35
N VAL A 111 4.99 -6.47 9.85
CA VAL A 111 4.13 -5.32 10.14
C VAL A 111 2.75 -5.47 9.49
N LEU A 112 2.66 -5.88 8.22
CA LEU A 112 1.38 -6.10 7.53
C LEU A 112 0.50 -7.13 8.25
N ASN A 113 1.10 -8.18 8.82
CA ASN A 113 0.38 -9.21 9.58
C ASN A 113 -0.27 -8.69 10.86
N LEU A 114 0.15 -7.52 11.36
CA LEU A 114 -0.45 -6.85 12.50
C LEU A 114 -1.75 -6.12 12.13
N PHE A 115 -2.04 -5.87 10.86
CA PHE A 115 -3.27 -5.20 10.44
C PHE A 115 -4.49 -6.10 10.64
N ASP A 116 -5.59 -5.50 11.05
CA ASP A 116 -6.87 -6.17 11.28
C ASP A 116 -7.66 -6.28 9.97
N VAL A 117 -7.45 -5.32 9.06
CA VAL A 117 -8.02 -5.31 7.71
C VAL A 117 -6.91 -5.03 6.69
N VAL A 118 -6.84 -5.87 5.67
CA VAL A 118 -5.93 -5.72 4.52
C VAL A 118 -6.76 -5.79 3.25
N LEU A 119 -7.01 -4.64 2.65
CA LEU A 119 -7.74 -4.53 1.40
C LEU A 119 -6.79 -4.64 0.22
N ILE A 120 -7.22 -5.32 -0.84
CA ILE A 120 -6.54 -5.34 -2.13
C ILE A 120 -7.37 -4.53 -3.10
N LEU A 121 -6.83 -3.43 -3.60
CA LEU A 121 -7.62 -2.49 -4.39
C LEU A 121 -8.19 -3.13 -5.67
N GLU A 122 -7.44 -4.02 -6.31
CA GLU A 122 -7.88 -4.79 -7.48
C GLU A 122 -8.94 -5.86 -7.15
N GLN A 123 -9.11 -6.21 -5.87
CA GLN A 123 -10.06 -7.20 -5.33
C GLN A 123 -10.88 -6.58 -4.18
N LEU A 124 -11.31 -5.32 -4.36
CA LEU A 124 -11.95 -4.58 -3.28
C LEU A 124 -13.30 -5.21 -2.90
N ASN A 125 -14.07 -5.67 -3.89
CA ASN A 125 -15.36 -6.34 -3.66
C ASN A 125 -15.21 -7.61 -2.81
N GLU A 126 -14.10 -8.34 -2.96
CA GLU A 126 -13.81 -9.54 -2.18
C GLU A 126 -13.28 -9.23 -0.78
N SER A 127 -12.55 -8.13 -0.63
CA SER A 127 -11.89 -7.74 0.63
C SER A 127 -12.70 -6.80 1.53
N ILE A 128 -13.69 -6.08 0.99
CA ILE A 128 -14.51 -5.12 1.75
C ILE A 128 -15.33 -5.77 2.87
N VAL A 129 -15.62 -7.08 2.77
CA VAL A 129 -16.32 -7.83 3.83
C VAL A 129 -15.55 -7.81 5.17
N GLN A 130 -14.23 -7.61 5.14
CA GLN A 130 -13.41 -7.46 6.33
C GLN A 130 -13.81 -6.23 7.15
N LEU A 131 -14.13 -5.11 6.48
CA LEU A 131 -14.55 -3.88 7.16
C LEU A 131 -15.88 -4.09 7.89
N ALA A 132 -16.83 -4.78 7.28
CA ALA A 132 -18.11 -5.11 7.93
C ALA A 132 -17.90 -5.94 9.19
N ALA A 133 -17.05 -6.97 9.11
CA ALA A 133 -16.77 -7.86 10.24
C ALA A 133 -16.01 -7.17 11.38
N VAL A 134 -15.05 -6.30 11.08
CA VAL A 134 -14.18 -5.67 12.09
C VAL A 134 -14.81 -4.40 12.67
N LEU A 135 -15.54 -3.61 11.87
CA LEU A 135 -16.06 -2.30 12.29
C LEU A 135 -17.57 -2.30 12.55
N GLY A 136 -18.27 -3.43 12.35
CA GLY A 136 -19.74 -3.50 12.43
C GLY A 136 -20.45 -2.71 11.31
N TRP A 137 -19.73 -2.46 10.22
CA TRP A 137 -20.14 -1.63 9.10
C TRP A 137 -21.13 -2.37 8.19
N THR A 138 -22.42 -2.04 8.28
CA THR A 138 -23.49 -2.76 7.56
C THR A 138 -23.85 -2.17 6.19
N THR A 139 -23.49 -0.92 5.91
CA THR A 139 -24.02 -0.14 4.76
C THR A 139 -23.20 -0.24 3.46
N PHE A 140 -22.32 -1.22 3.30
CA PHE A 140 -21.38 -1.27 2.17
C PHE A 140 -21.87 -2.09 0.96
N LEU A 141 -22.94 -2.86 1.13
CA LEU A 141 -23.39 -3.86 0.15
C LEU A 141 -24.30 -3.31 -0.96
N GLY A 142 -24.62 -2.01 -0.95
CA GLY A 142 -25.59 -1.40 -1.88
C GLY A 142 -25.05 -0.33 -2.85
N ALA A 143 -23.85 0.20 -2.65
CA ALA A 143 -23.32 1.28 -3.49
C ALA A 143 -22.47 0.72 -4.63
N SER A 144 -23.14 0.34 -5.72
CA SER A 144 -22.59 0.12 -7.05
C SER A 144 -21.54 -0.99 -7.20
N ALA A 145 -22.05 -2.22 -7.21
CA ALA A 145 -21.51 -3.35 -7.97
C ALA A 145 -21.35 -3.07 -9.48
N ALA A 146 -21.62 -1.84 -9.95
CA ALA A 146 -21.10 -1.30 -11.20
C ALA A 146 -19.64 -0.81 -11.04
N SER A 147 -18.83 -1.52 -10.27
CA SER A 147 -17.38 -1.35 -10.30
C SER A 147 -16.95 -1.69 -11.72
N THR A 148 -16.62 -0.67 -12.53
CA THR A 148 -15.80 -0.89 -13.72
C THR A 148 -14.61 -1.67 -13.20
N PRO A 149 -14.39 -2.94 -13.60
CA PRO A 149 -13.32 -3.70 -13.03
C PRO A 149 -12.08 -2.83 -13.18
N HIS A 150 -11.42 -2.52 -12.06
CA HIS A 150 -10.03 -2.10 -12.09
C HIS A 150 -9.23 -3.32 -12.57
N ARG A 151 -9.53 -3.80 -13.79
CA ARG A 151 -8.65 -4.61 -14.63
C ARG A 151 -7.35 -3.88 -14.50
N VAL A 152 -6.36 -4.50 -13.85
CA VAL A 152 -4.97 -4.04 -13.73
C VAL A 152 -4.74 -3.06 -14.87
N TYR A 153 -4.90 -1.76 -14.55
CA TYR A 153 -5.25 -0.72 -15.54
C TYR A 153 -4.52 -1.06 -16.81
N LYS A 154 -5.21 -1.36 -17.93
CA LYS A 154 -4.56 -1.75 -19.20
C LYS A 154 -3.32 -0.88 -19.30
N ILE A 155 -2.15 -1.44 -18.99
CA ILE A 155 -0.90 -0.68 -18.75
C ILE A 155 -0.50 0.06 -20.04
N TYR A 156 -1.20 -0.28 -21.13
CA TYR A 156 -1.07 0.12 -22.51
C TYR A 156 -2.04 1.25 -22.96
N GLY A 157 -2.77 1.90 -22.04
CA GLY A 157 -3.62 3.07 -22.34
C GLY A 157 -2.86 4.24 -22.98
N ALA A 158 -3.49 4.97 -23.90
CA ALA A 158 -2.83 5.86 -24.87
C ALA A 158 -2.15 7.13 -24.33
N ARG A 159 -2.28 7.46 -23.03
CA ARG A 159 -1.81 8.75 -22.47
C ARG A 159 -0.65 8.68 -21.47
N THR A 160 -0.25 7.48 -21.04
CA THR A 160 0.87 7.27 -20.10
C THR A 160 1.59 5.98 -20.44
N ARG A 161 2.51 6.03 -21.41
CA ARG A 161 3.18 4.82 -21.90
C ARG A 161 4.64 4.83 -21.49
N PHE A 162 4.94 4.08 -20.45
CA PHE A 162 6.28 3.54 -20.28
C PHE A 162 6.60 2.64 -21.48
N THR A 163 7.82 2.69 -21.99
CA THR A 163 8.32 1.72 -22.97
C THR A 163 8.41 0.33 -22.32
N ALA A 164 8.48 -0.73 -23.13
CA ALA A 164 8.67 -2.08 -22.60
C ALA A 164 9.96 -2.20 -21.74
N SER A 165 11.02 -1.46 -22.09
CA SER A 165 12.25 -1.39 -21.30
C SER A 165 12.02 -0.71 -19.96
N GLN A 166 11.32 0.42 -19.93
CA GLN A 166 11.00 1.14 -18.70
C GLN A 166 10.09 0.30 -17.77
N ILE A 167 9.14 -0.44 -18.34
CA ILE A 167 8.30 -1.37 -17.56
C ILE A 167 9.15 -2.46 -16.92
N ARG A 168 10.16 -2.98 -17.63
CA ARG A 168 11.06 -4.01 -17.12
C ARG A 168 11.89 -3.47 -15.96
N GLU A 169 12.52 -2.30 -16.16
CA GLU A 169 13.32 -1.60 -15.17
C GLU A 169 12.52 -1.33 -13.87
N LEU A 170 11.32 -0.78 -14.00
CA LEU A 170 10.44 -0.54 -12.85
C LEU A 170 10.00 -1.84 -12.16
N ARG A 171 9.81 -2.95 -12.90
CA ARG A 171 9.47 -4.24 -12.30
C ARG A 171 10.64 -4.83 -11.51
N GLU A 172 11.84 -4.76 -12.06
CA GLU A 172 13.07 -5.21 -11.40
C GLU A 172 13.31 -4.41 -10.13
N LEU A 173 13.15 -3.08 -10.22
CA LEU A 173 13.26 -2.19 -9.08
C LEU A 173 12.22 -2.49 -7.99
N ASN A 174 11.01 -2.94 -8.34
CA ASN A 174 9.93 -3.24 -7.40
C ASN A 174 9.75 -4.73 -7.09
N VAL A 175 10.82 -5.53 -7.14
CA VAL A 175 10.74 -6.98 -6.89
C VAL A 175 10.21 -7.31 -5.50
N TYR A 176 10.59 -6.54 -4.47
CA TYR A 176 10.15 -6.79 -3.10
C TYR A 176 8.73 -6.28 -2.86
N ASP A 177 8.35 -5.14 -3.45
CA ASP A 177 6.96 -4.67 -3.44
C ASP A 177 6.03 -5.66 -4.13
N ARG A 178 6.49 -6.35 -5.19
CA ARG A 178 5.73 -7.42 -5.82
C ARG A 178 5.54 -8.61 -4.88
N ALA A 179 6.61 -9.05 -4.22
CA ALA A 179 6.54 -10.15 -3.25
C ALA A 179 5.65 -9.79 -2.04
N LEU A 180 5.71 -8.54 -1.56
CA LEU A 180 4.84 -8.03 -0.50
C LEU A 180 3.37 -7.99 -0.96
N TYR A 181 3.09 -7.57 -2.19
CA TYR A 181 1.74 -7.59 -2.76
C TYR A 181 1.17 -9.01 -2.80
N ASP A 182 1.97 -10.00 -3.23
CA ASP A 182 1.52 -11.39 -3.29
C ASP A 182 1.24 -11.93 -1.86
N HIS A 183 2.07 -11.58 -0.86
CA HIS A 183 1.79 -11.86 0.56
C HIS A 183 0.52 -11.16 1.06
N ALA A 184 0.33 -9.88 0.73
CA ALA A 184 -0.85 -9.12 1.11
C ALA A 184 -2.14 -9.73 0.56
N ARG A 185 -2.11 -10.29 -0.65
CA ARG A 185 -3.26 -11.00 -1.25
C ARG A 185 -3.63 -12.25 -0.46
N LEU A 186 -2.65 -13.05 -0.07
CA LEU A 186 -2.89 -14.23 0.77
C LEU A 186 -3.51 -13.81 2.09
N ARG A 187 -2.90 -12.82 2.77
CA ARG A 187 -3.40 -12.29 4.04
C ARG A 187 -4.83 -11.73 3.92
N SER A 188 -5.10 -10.98 2.87
CA SER A 188 -6.44 -10.45 2.59
C SER A 188 -7.46 -11.58 2.38
N GLY A 189 -7.09 -12.63 1.65
CA GLY A 189 -7.92 -13.82 1.46
C GLY A 189 -8.27 -14.52 2.77
N GLU A 190 -7.28 -14.72 3.65
CA GLU A 190 -7.50 -15.28 4.99
C GLU A 190 -8.45 -14.44 5.84
N LEU A 191 -8.22 -13.12 5.89
CA LEU A 191 -9.06 -12.20 6.66
C LEU A 191 -10.50 -12.17 6.13
N SER A 192 -10.67 -12.15 4.80
CA SER A 192 -12.00 -12.23 4.17
C SER A 192 -12.70 -13.55 4.44
N ALA A 193 -11.98 -14.68 4.44
CA ALA A 193 -12.56 -15.99 4.75
C ALA A 193 -13.06 -16.03 6.20
N ARG A 194 -12.24 -15.56 7.15
CA ARG A 194 -12.63 -15.44 8.57
C ARG A 194 -13.83 -14.53 8.78
N ALA A 195 -13.93 -13.44 8.00
CA ALA A 195 -15.04 -12.49 8.08
C ALA A 195 -16.35 -13.17 7.68
N ARG A 196 -16.34 -13.96 6.60
CA ARG A 196 -17.51 -14.69 6.11
C ARG A 196 -17.93 -15.83 7.03
N SER A 197 -16.98 -16.47 7.71
CA SER A 197 -17.26 -17.55 8.66
C SER A 197 -17.67 -17.05 10.05
N GLY A 198 -17.72 -15.73 10.28
CA GLY A 198 -18.02 -15.15 11.60
C GLY A 198 -16.92 -15.41 12.66
N GLN A 199 -15.68 -15.71 12.25
CA GLN A 199 -14.55 -16.05 13.14
C GLN A 199 -13.70 -14.82 13.53
N PHE A 200 -14.33 -13.66 13.64
CA PHE A 200 -13.71 -12.51 14.30
C PHE A 200 -14.12 -12.56 15.78
N ALA A 201 -13.16 -12.90 16.64
CA ALA A 201 -13.34 -12.73 18.07
C ALA A 201 -13.46 -11.22 18.34
N ALA A 202 -14.53 -10.84 19.02
CA ALA A 202 -14.70 -9.50 19.58
C ALA A 202 -13.60 -9.20 20.61
#